data_AF-A0A327XDB0-F1
#
_entry.id   AF-A0A327XDB0-F1
#
_cell.length_a   1.000
_cell.length_b   1.000
_cell.length_c   1.000
_cell.angle_alpha   90.00
_cell.angle_beta   90.00
_cell.angle_gamma   90.00
#
_symmetry.space_group_name_H-M   'P 1'
#
loop_
_entity.id
_entity.type
_entity.pdbx_description
1 polymer ?
#
loop_
_entity_poly.entity_id
_entity_poly.type
_entity_poly.pdbx_seq_one_letter_code
_entity_poly.pdbx_strand_id
1 'polypeptide(L)' 'MLVHLHSQATTVRAASQASDKPAAILAERYGTTEQTGCNWRHRDSVKDRGHTPRRLQTALTPAQEAVAVGL' A
#
# COMPACT_ATOMS: atom_id res chain seq x y z
N MET A 1 6.05 8.77 5.35
CA MET A 1 7.02 7.71 5.69
C MET A 1 7.18 6.80 4.48
N LEU A 2 8.38 6.75 3.90
CA LEU A 2 8.71 5.79 2.84
C LEU A 2 9.12 4.48 3.52
N VAL A 3 8.32 3.42 3.40
CA VAL A 3 8.70 2.08 3.86
C VAL A 3 9.57 1.44 2.79
N HIS A 4 10.73 0.89 3.17
CA HIS A 4 11.55 0.12 2.26
C HIS A 4 10.84 -1.20 1.93
N LEU A 5 10.48 -1.35 0.67
CA LEU A 5 9.75 -2.52 0.21
C LEU A 5 10.73 -3.66 -0.10
N HIS A 6 10.34 -4.89 0.23
CA HIS A 6 11.10 -6.07 -0.19
C HIS A 6 11.21 -6.12 -1.73
N SER A 7 12.37 -6.52 -2.23
CA SER A 7 12.70 -6.48 -3.67
C SER A 7 11.64 -7.14 -4.56
N GLN A 8 11.13 -8.31 -4.18
CA GLN A 8 10.09 -9.00 -4.95
C GLN A 8 8.75 -8.25 -4.97
N ALA A 9 8.38 -7.58 -3.88
CA ALA A 9 7.14 -6.82 -3.84
C ALA A 9 7.22 -5.61 -4.78
N THR A 10 8.39 -4.98 -4.92
CA THR A 10 8.60 -3.91 -5.91
C THR A 10 8.40 -4.43 -7.33
N THR A 11 9.01 -5.58 -7.65
CA THR A 11 8.92 -6.20 -8.98
C THR A 11 7.47 -6.58 -9.34
N VAL A 12 6.75 -7.23 -8.44
CA VAL A 12 5.36 -7.67 -8.68
C VAL A 12 4.44 -6.48 -8.91
N ARG A 13 4.57 -5.42 -8.11
CA ARG A 13 3.76 -4.21 -8.24
C ARG A 13 4.02 -3.50 -9.57
N ALA A 14 5.29 -3.34 -9.94
CA ALA A 14 5.67 -2.76 -11.22
C ALA A 14 5.17 -3.61 -12.41
N ALA A 15 5.35 -4.92 -12.36
CA ALA A 15 4.87 -5.84 -13.38
C ALA A 15 3.33 -5.80 -13.50
N SER A 16 2.61 -5.66 -12.40
CA SER A 16 1.14 -5.58 -12.39
C SER A 16 0.59 -4.33 -13.08
N GLN A 17 1.33 -3.22 -13.03
CA GLN A 17 0.98 -1.97 -13.71
C GLN A 17 1.39 -1.96 -15.18
N ALA A 18 2.55 -2.55 -15.52
CA ALA A 18 3.11 -2.49 -16.85
C ALA A 18 2.58 -3.58 -17.81
N SER A 19 1.98 -4.64 -17.29
CA SER A 19 1.56 -5.81 -18.07
C SER A 19 0.04 -5.88 -18.27
N ASP A 20 -0.40 -6.03 -19.51
CA ASP A 20 -1.82 -6.28 -19.84
C ASP A 20 -2.27 -7.72 -19.56
N LYS A 21 -1.33 -8.64 -19.32
CA LYS A 21 -1.62 -10.06 -19.05
C LYS A 21 -2.59 -10.23 -17.88
N PRO A 22 -3.41 -11.29 -17.84
CA PRO A 22 -4.29 -11.56 -16.70
C PRO A 22 -3.52 -11.66 -15.38
N ALA A 23 -4.15 -11.23 -14.28
CA ALA A 23 -3.55 -11.27 -12.94
C ALA A 23 -3.14 -12.70 -12.52
N ALA A 24 -3.88 -13.71 -12.98
CA ALA A 24 -3.55 -15.14 -12.84
C ALA A 24 -2.15 -15.49 -13.33
N ILE A 25 -1.80 -15.04 -14.54
CA ILE A 25 -0.51 -15.33 -15.17
C ILE A 25 0.65 -14.63 -14.44
N LEU A 26 0.39 -13.43 -13.92
CA LEU A 26 1.37 -12.71 -13.11
C LEU A 26 1.54 -13.37 -11.74
N ALA A 27 0.45 -13.81 -11.12
CA ALA A 27 0.45 -14.51 -9.85
C ALA A 27 1.27 -15.80 -9.91
N GLU A 28 1.05 -16.62 -10.93
CA GLU A 28 1.84 -17.84 -11.16
C GLU A 28 3.33 -17.53 -11.37
N ARG A 29 3.64 -16.54 -12.23
CA ARG A 29 5.03 -16.16 -12.56
C ARG A 29 5.83 -15.70 -11.35
N TYR A 30 5.20 -14.95 -10.44
CA TYR A 30 5.90 -14.31 -9.33
C TYR A 30 5.62 -14.99 -7.98
N GLY A 31 4.89 -16.10 -7.96
CA GLY A 31 4.53 -16.80 -6.72
C GLY A 31 3.67 -15.94 -5.78
N THR A 32 2.74 -15.16 -6.33
CA THR A 32 1.82 -14.32 -5.56
C THR A 32 0.37 -14.75 -5.74
N THR A 33 -0.56 -14.09 -5.05
CA THR A 33 -1.99 -14.27 -5.29
C THR A 33 -2.47 -13.40 -6.45
N GLU A 34 -3.50 -13.82 -7.16
CA GLU A 34 -4.13 -13.02 -8.23
C GLU A 34 -4.65 -11.67 -7.70
N GLN A 35 -5.18 -11.69 -6.47
CA GLN A 35 -5.66 -10.50 -5.77
C GLN A 35 -4.56 -9.44 -5.66
N THR A 36 -3.29 -9.85 -5.49
CA THR A 36 -2.16 -8.90 -5.49
C THR A 36 -2.07 -8.18 -6.83
N GLY A 37 -2.08 -8.90 -7.95
CA GLY A 37 -2.05 -8.29 -9.28
C GLY A 37 -3.23 -7.35 -9.53
N CYS A 38 -4.45 -7.79 -9.21
CA CYS A 38 -5.67 -6.99 -9.37
C CYS A 38 -5.62 -5.68 -8.56
N ASN A 39 -5.19 -5.76 -7.30
CA ASN A 39 -5.14 -4.60 -6.40
C ASN A 39 -4.12 -3.54 -6.83
N TRP A 40 -3.05 -3.92 -7.52
CA TRP A 40 -1.97 -3.02 -7.90
C TRP A 40 -2.10 -2.46 -9.32
N ARG A 41 -2.87 -3.13 -10.20
CA ARG A 41 -3.05 -2.74 -11.61
C ARG A 41 -3.47 -1.28 -11.79
N HIS A 42 -4.49 -0.85 -11.06
CA HIS A 42 -5.10 0.48 -11.24
C HIS A 42 -4.64 1.52 -10.22
N ARG A 43 -3.51 1.28 -9.52
CA ARG A 43 -2.99 2.26 -8.57
C ARG A 43 -2.11 3.29 -9.26
N ASP A 44 -2.06 4.50 -8.72
CA ASP A 44 -1.24 5.58 -9.27
C ASP A 44 0.27 5.38 -9.03
N SER A 45 0.66 4.52 -8.08
CA SER A 45 2.05 4.28 -7.70
C SER A 45 2.26 2.91 -7.10
N VAL A 46 3.48 2.38 -7.28
CA VAL A 46 3.97 1.14 -6.65
C VAL A 46 4.53 1.36 -5.24
N LYS A 47 4.75 2.61 -4.84
CA LYS A 47 5.26 2.97 -3.51
C LYS A 47 4.14 2.84 -2.47
N ASP A 48 4.51 2.45 -1.25
CA ASP A 48 3.57 2.49 -0.13
C ASP A 48 3.19 3.95 0.18
N ARG A 49 1.90 4.17 0.42
CA ARG A 49 1.42 5.45 0.96
C ARG A 49 1.74 5.51 2.46
N GLY A 50 1.68 6.71 3.03
CA GLY A 50 1.80 6.86 4.48
C GLY A 50 0.78 6.00 5.23
N HIS A 51 1.16 5.52 6.41
CA HIS A 51 0.30 4.73 7.29
C HIS A 51 -0.85 5.54 7.89
N THR A 52 -0.78 6.87 7.83
CA THR A 52 -1.84 7.77 8.28
C THR A 52 -3.02 7.72 7.29
N PRO A 53 -4.25 7.48 7.77
CA PRO A 53 -5.45 7.59 6.96
C PRO A 53 -5.58 8.97 6.31
N ARG A 54 -6.10 9.03 5.06
CA ARG A 54 -6.38 10.31 4.38
C ARG A 54 -7.38 11.19 5.12
N ARG A 55 -8.27 10.58 5.90
CA ARG A 55 -9.25 11.27 6.76
C ARG A 55 -9.29 10.53 8.09
N LEU A 56 -8.91 11.22 9.15
CA LEU A 56 -9.06 10.72 10.51
C LEU A 56 -10.54 10.84 10.88
N GLN A 57 -11.17 9.73 11.26
CA GLN A 57 -12.58 9.70 11.67
C GLN A 57 -12.77 10.26 13.09
N THR A 58 -11.78 10.04 13.93
CA THR A 58 -11.69 10.54 15.29
C THR A 58 -10.31 11.16 15.46
N ALA A 59 -10.30 12.41 15.87
CA ALA A 59 -9.10 13.12 16.31
C ALA A 59 -9.43 13.73 17.67
N LEU A 60 -8.47 13.66 18.59
CA LEU A 60 -8.57 14.38 19.85
C LEU A 60 -8.46 15.87 19.57
N THR A 61 -9.15 16.70 20.36
CA THR A 61 -8.88 18.14 20.34
C THR A 61 -7.49 18.39 20.92
N PRO A 62 -6.83 19.51 20.59
CA PRO A 62 -5.51 19.83 21.14
C PRO A 62 -5.44 19.77 22.67
N ALA A 63 -6.52 20.15 23.36
CA ALA A 63 -6.62 20.03 24.82
C ALA A 63 -6.71 18.58 25.30
N GLN A 64 -7.44 17.71 24.59
CA GLN A 64 -7.49 16.28 24.90
C GLN A 64 -6.15 15.59 24.64
N GLU A 65 -5.44 15.97 23.57
CA GLU A 65 -4.08 15.48 23.30
C GLU A 65 -3.11 15.88 24.41
N ALA A 66 -3.18 17.12 24.89
CA ALA A 66 -2.32 17.59 25.98
C ALA A 66 -2.52 16.79 27.28
N VAL A 67 -3.76 16.39 27.59
CA VAL A 67 -4.06 15.51 28.73
C VAL A 67 -3.56 14.09 28.47
N ALA A 68 -3.72 13.56 27.26
CA ALA A 68 -3.36 12.19 26.90
C ALA A 68 -1.83 11.96 26.80
N VAL A 69 -1.08 12.95 26.32
CA VAL A 69 0.40 12.89 26.20
C VAL A 69 1.08 13.07 27.57
N GLY A 70 0.29 13.43 28.60
CA GLY A 70 0.80 13.73 29.92
C GLY A 70 1.36 15.15 29.94
N LEU A 71 0.73 15.99 30.74
CA LEU A 71 1.52 16.94 31.52
C LEU A 71 2.51 16.15 32.39
#